data_AF-A0A5M6B7J9-F1
#
_entry.id   AF-A0A5M6B7J9-F1
#
_cell.length_a   1.000
_cell.length_b   1.000
_cell.length_c   1.000
_cell.angle_alpha   90.00
_cell.angle_beta   90.00
_cell.angle_gamma   90.00
#
_symmetry.space_group_name_H-M   'P 1'
#
loop_
_entity.id
_entity.type
_entity.pdbx_description
1 polymer ?
#
loop_
_entity_poly.entity_id
_entity_poly.type
_entity_poly.pdbx_seq_one_letter_code
_entity_poly.pdbx_strand_id
1 'polypeptide(L)'
;MEDNTELLEKYIEEGKLPLKGELFSRKAKIAEKLRLHREESRRITVSRQRKRGGERSAALYWGIVAMFIVLLGIGGYYFSEEKLVTETTAMDYELPDGSKVKLMGNSSLSYNRVTWFWERKLQLLGKALFKVTPGKTFTVQTEAGDVSVLGTKFLVVQQGKKMLVNCEEGSVKVATPVGQRTLTAGQSVRCDETKIVPVERKVPTPEAEYPEVLGYEDDPLINVVADIEQIFKLTVIGHEKCEGLTYSGTVLTRDLNATLENVFGSSGIGYQLREKEIILE
;
A
#
# COMPACT_ATOMS: atom_id res chain seq x y z
N MET A 1 -57.37 44.22 -64.23
CA MET A 1 -56.07 44.48 -63.55
C MET A 1 -54.99 44.38 -64.61
N GLU A 2 -54.98 45.34 -65.55
CA GLU A 2 -54.44 45.13 -66.90
C GLU A 2 -53.69 46.38 -67.40
N ASP A 3 -53.27 47.27 -66.50
CA ASP A 3 -52.88 48.64 -66.86
C ASP A 3 -51.36 48.91 -66.71
N ASN A 4 -50.62 48.09 -65.94
CA ASN A 4 -49.21 48.35 -65.70
C ASN A 4 -48.27 47.84 -66.81
N THR A 5 -48.70 46.87 -67.61
CA THR A 5 -47.90 46.29 -68.71
C THR A 5 -47.94 47.16 -69.96
N GLU A 6 -49.11 47.71 -70.32
CA GLU A 6 -49.25 48.62 -71.46
C GLU A 6 -48.56 49.97 -71.21
N LEU A 7 -48.63 50.48 -69.97
CA LEU A 7 -47.85 51.65 -69.55
C LEU A 7 -46.35 51.42 -69.67
N LEU A 8 -45.85 50.20 -69.43
CA LEU A 8 -44.42 49.90 -69.58
C LEU A 8 -43.98 49.86 -71.04
N GLU A 9 -44.78 49.28 -71.94
CA GLU A 9 -44.48 49.23 -73.38
C GLU A 9 -44.47 50.62 -74.01
N LYS A 10 -45.44 51.47 -73.66
CA LYS A 10 -45.51 52.86 -74.15
C LYS A 10 -44.30 53.71 -73.76
N TYR A 11 -43.77 53.50 -72.56
CA TYR A 11 -42.58 54.22 -72.08
C TYR A 11 -41.27 53.69 -72.69
N ILE A 12 -41.25 52.44 -73.19
CA ILE A 12 -40.12 51.86 -73.91
C ILE A 12 -40.07 52.37 -75.36
N GLU A 13 -41.22 52.50 -76.04
CA GLU A 13 -41.31 53.05 -77.40
C GLU A 13 -40.98 54.55 -77.48
N GLU A 14 -41.36 55.35 -76.47
CA GLU A 14 -41.07 56.80 -76.44
C GLU A 14 -39.59 57.15 -76.16
N GLY A 15 -38.70 56.16 -75.98
CA GLY A 15 -37.27 56.38 -75.77
C GLY A 15 -36.89 57.17 -74.50
N LYS A 16 -37.83 57.34 -73.55
CA LYS A 16 -37.67 58.16 -72.33
C LYS A 16 -37.11 57.41 -71.11
N LEU A 17 -36.80 56.12 -71.24
CA LEU A 17 -36.04 55.39 -70.21
C LEU A 17 -34.55 55.40 -70.56
N PRO A 18 -33.67 56.03 -69.74
CA PRO A 18 -32.24 55.92 -69.93
C PRO A 18 -31.77 54.57 -69.39
N LEU A 19 -32.05 53.50 -70.13
CA LEU A 19 -31.47 52.19 -69.86
C LEU A 19 -30.07 52.13 -70.46
N LYS A 20 -29.14 52.87 -69.85
CA LYS A 20 -27.70 52.60 -70.04
C LYS A 20 -27.43 51.18 -69.52
N GLY A 21 -27.13 50.25 -70.43
CA GLY A 21 -26.92 48.83 -70.15
C GLY A 21 -25.93 48.52 -69.01
N GLU A 22 -25.02 49.44 -68.68
CA GLU A 22 -24.11 49.29 -67.54
C GLU A 22 -24.81 49.22 -66.17
N LEU A 23 -25.87 50.00 -65.96
CA LEU A 23 -26.58 50.04 -64.66
C LEU A 23 -27.38 48.76 -64.41
N PHE A 24 -27.96 48.18 -65.45
CA PHE A 24 -28.63 46.88 -65.39
C PHE A 24 -27.64 45.74 -65.17
N SER A 25 -26.51 45.75 -65.88
CA SER A 25 -25.42 44.78 -65.67
C SER A 25 -24.89 44.81 -64.22
N ARG A 26 -24.73 46.01 -63.65
CA ARG A 26 -24.32 46.16 -62.24
C ARG A 26 -25.37 45.62 -61.28
N LYS A 27 -26.66 45.91 -61.47
CA LYS A 27 -27.74 45.40 -60.61
C LYS A 27 -27.87 43.87 -60.70
N ALA A 28 -27.76 43.29 -61.89
CA ALA A 28 -27.78 41.84 -62.11
C ALA A 28 -26.59 41.15 -61.40
N LYS A 29 -25.37 41.67 -61.55
CA LYS A 29 -24.18 41.16 -60.84
C LYS A 29 -24.31 41.23 -59.32
N ILE A 30 -24.90 42.31 -58.80
CA ILE A 30 -25.14 42.47 -57.35
C ILE A 30 -26.17 41.44 -56.87
N ALA A 31 -27.25 41.23 -57.61
CA ALA A 31 -28.28 40.26 -57.28
C ALA A 31 -27.75 38.82 -57.27
N GLU A 32 -26.89 38.46 -58.22
CA GLU A 32 -26.22 37.16 -58.28
C GLU A 32 -25.24 36.95 -57.11
N LYS A 33 -24.42 37.97 -56.80
CA LYS A 33 -23.50 37.95 -55.66
C LYS A 33 -24.24 37.78 -54.32
N LEU A 34 -25.40 38.42 -54.17
CA LEU A 34 -26.26 38.29 -52.99
C LEU A 34 -26.90 36.90 -52.88
N ARG A 35 -27.25 36.26 -54.00
CA ARG A 35 -27.76 34.88 -54.01
C ARG A 35 -26.70 33.88 -53.57
N LEU A 36 -25.49 34.00 -54.12
CA LEU A 36 -24.35 33.16 -53.71
C LEU A 36 -24.05 33.31 -52.22
N HIS A 37 -23.98 34.54 -51.71
CA HIS A 37 -23.76 34.78 -50.28
C HIS A 37 -24.88 34.20 -49.40
N ARG A 38 -26.13 34.24 -49.87
CA ARG A 38 -27.29 33.69 -49.16
C ARG A 38 -27.27 32.16 -49.14
N GLU A 39 -26.84 31.52 -50.23
CA GLU A 39 -26.67 30.06 -50.29
C GLU A 39 -25.51 29.59 -49.43
N GLU A 40 -24.37 30.28 -49.46
CA GLU A 40 -23.21 29.99 -48.65
C GLU A 40 -23.51 30.16 -47.15
N SER A 41 -24.20 31.25 -46.79
CA SER A 41 -24.70 31.45 -45.43
C SER A 41 -25.67 30.35 -45.01
N ARG A 42 -26.56 29.89 -45.89
CA ARG A 42 -27.51 28.81 -45.60
C ARG A 42 -26.77 27.47 -45.39
N ARG A 43 -25.74 27.17 -46.18
CA ARG A 43 -24.87 25.97 -46.00
C ARG A 43 -24.11 26.01 -44.67
N ILE A 44 -23.61 27.18 -44.27
CA ILE A 44 -22.91 27.36 -42.98
C ILE A 44 -23.88 27.14 -41.81
N THR A 45 -25.09 27.67 -41.86
CA THR A 45 -26.06 27.53 -40.75
C THR A 45 -26.53 26.08 -40.57
N VAL A 46 -26.80 25.36 -41.67
CA VAL A 46 -27.24 23.95 -41.63
C VAL A 46 -26.13 23.01 -41.14
N SER A 47 -24.88 23.24 -41.54
CA SER A 47 -23.74 22.44 -41.05
C SER A 47 -23.44 22.68 -39.55
N ARG A 48 -23.67 23.91 -39.06
CA ARG A 48 -23.52 24.26 -37.63
C ARG A 48 -24.61 23.63 -36.75
N GLN A 49 -25.84 23.51 -37.25
CA GLN A 49 -26.94 22.89 -36.53
C GLN A 49 -26.74 21.37 -36.38
N ARG A 50 -26.17 20.70 -37.38
CA ARG A 50 -25.95 19.23 -37.38
C ARG A 50 -24.82 18.80 -36.43
N LYS A 51 -23.79 19.63 -36.21
CA LYS A 51 -22.68 19.33 -35.26
C LYS A 51 -23.07 19.53 -33.79
N ARG A 52 -23.83 20.59 -33.47
CA ARG A 52 -24.16 20.98 -32.09
C ARG A 52 -25.08 20.00 -31.33
N GLY A 53 -25.88 19.20 -32.03
CA GLY A 53 -26.83 18.26 -31.42
C GLY A 53 -26.20 16.94 -30.96
N GLY A 54 -25.18 16.44 -31.67
CA GLY A 54 -24.51 15.17 -31.35
C GLY A 54 -23.37 15.29 -30.34
N GLU A 55 -22.68 16.44 -30.30
CA GLU A 55 -21.56 16.65 -29.37
C GLU A 55 -22.02 16.76 -27.91
N ARG A 56 -23.21 17.34 -27.67
CA ARG A 56 -23.77 17.47 -26.30
C ARG A 56 -24.25 16.15 -25.71
N SER A 57 -24.88 15.30 -26.52
CA SER A 57 -25.31 13.97 -26.07
C SER A 57 -24.11 13.05 -25.87
N ALA A 58 -23.13 13.08 -26.76
CA ALA A 58 -21.87 12.35 -26.57
C ALA A 58 -21.15 12.80 -25.28
N ALA A 59 -21.04 14.11 -25.03
CA ALA A 59 -20.42 14.64 -23.81
C ALA A 59 -21.15 14.19 -22.53
N LEU A 60 -22.49 14.13 -22.54
CA LEU A 60 -23.28 13.59 -21.43
C LEU A 60 -23.03 12.09 -21.21
N TYR A 61 -22.95 11.29 -22.28
CA TYR A 61 -22.60 9.86 -22.19
C TYR A 61 -21.18 9.65 -21.66
N TRP A 62 -20.19 10.41 -22.14
CA TRP A 62 -18.83 10.36 -21.61
C TRP A 62 -18.76 10.80 -20.14
N GLY A 63 -19.57 11.77 -19.73
CA GLY A 63 -19.70 12.19 -18.34
C GLY A 63 -20.23 11.08 -17.43
N ILE A 64 -21.25 10.34 -17.88
CA ILE A 64 -21.81 9.20 -17.14
C ILE A 64 -20.78 8.08 -17.01
N VAL A 65 -20.08 7.73 -18.09
CA VAL A 65 -19.03 6.70 -18.07
C VAL A 65 -17.90 7.09 -17.12
N ALA A 66 -17.44 8.36 -17.16
CA ALA A 66 -16.42 8.85 -16.24
C ALA A 66 -16.86 8.76 -14.78
N MET A 67 -18.14 9.04 -14.47
CA MET A 67 -18.68 8.93 -13.12
C MET A 67 -18.69 7.49 -12.60
N PHE A 68 -19.08 6.52 -13.43
CA PHE A 68 -19.02 5.11 -13.06
C PHE A 68 -17.58 4.62 -12.85
N ILE A 69 -16.63 5.06 -13.68
CA ILE A 69 -15.20 4.74 -13.49
C ILE A 69 -14.68 5.32 -12.18
N VAL A 70 -15.04 6.57 -11.85
CA VAL A 70 -14.64 7.20 -10.58
C VAL A 70 -15.27 6.47 -9.40
N LEU A 71 -16.57 6.13 -9.46
CA LEU A 71 -17.25 5.40 -8.39
C LEU A 71 -16.69 3.98 -8.20
N LEU A 72 -16.41 3.26 -9.30
CA LEU A 72 -15.76 1.95 -9.25
C LEU A 72 -14.33 2.04 -8.73
N GLY A 73 -13.58 3.08 -9.11
CA GLY A 73 -12.22 3.32 -8.62
C GLY A 73 -12.20 3.60 -7.11
N ILE A 74 -13.10 4.45 -6.62
CA ILE A 74 -13.25 4.74 -5.19
C ILE A 74 -13.74 3.50 -4.43
N GLY A 75 -14.74 2.80 -4.95
CA GLY A 75 -15.25 1.57 -4.34
C GLY A 75 -14.18 0.48 -4.25
N GLY A 76 -13.40 0.29 -5.32
CA GLY A 76 -12.28 -0.65 -5.34
C GLY A 76 -11.16 -0.25 -4.39
N TYR A 77 -10.89 1.05 -4.22
CA TYR A 77 -9.92 1.54 -3.25
C TYR A 77 -10.28 1.14 -1.82
N TYR A 78 -11.54 1.37 -1.39
CA TYR A 78 -11.98 1.02 -0.03
C TYR A 78 -12.11 -0.50 0.18
N PHE A 79 -12.45 -1.25 -0.87
CA PHE A 79 -12.60 -2.71 -0.75
C PHE A 79 -11.26 -3.45 -0.79
N SER A 80 -10.18 -2.79 -1.20
CA SER A 80 -8.86 -3.41 -1.41
C SER A 80 -7.95 -3.39 -0.16
N GLU A 81 -8.46 -3.00 1.00
CA GLU A 81 -7.68 -2.99 2.23
C GLU A 81 -7.51 -4.42 2.77
N GLU A 82 -6.26 -4.89 2.83
CA GLU A 82 -5.92 -6.15 3.48
C GLU A 82 -5.41 -5.90 4.88
N LYS A 83 -5.89 -6.73 5.82
CA LYS A 83 -5.45 -6.71 7.20
C LYS A 83 -5.07 -8.12 7.64
N LEU A 84 -3.81 -8.26 8.02
CA LEU A 84 -3.25 -9.44 8.67
C LEU A 84 -3.23 -9.19 10.18
N VAL A 85 -3.68 -10.17 10.95
CA VAL A 85 -3.66 -10.14 12.41
C VAL A 85 -3.19 -11.50 12.89
N THR A 86 -2.20 -11.50 13.78
CA THR A 86 -1.70 -12.70 14.46
C THR A 86 -2.11 -12.66 15.92
N GLU A 87 -2.73 -13.73 16.42
CA GLU A 87 -3.11 -13.85 17.82
C GLU A 87 -1.92 -14.33 18.67
N THR A 88 -1.51 -15.60 18.57
CA THR A 88 -0.48 -16.17 19.44
C THR A 88 0.81 -16.58 18.73
N THR A 89 0.73 -16.98 17.46
CA THR A 89 1.87 -17.51 16.70
C THR A 89 2.41 -16.49 15.71
N ALA A 90 3.74 -16.48 15.49
CA ALA A 90 4.35 -15.70 14.43
C ALA A 90 3.95 -16.24 13.05
N MET A 91 3.72 -15.35 12.10
CA MET A 91 3.32 -15.67 10.74
C MET A 91 4.33 -15.11 9.75
N ASP A 92 4.82 -15.96 8.86
CA ASP A 92 5.58 -15.53 7.69
C ASP A 92 4.62 -15.20 6.55
N TYR A 93 4.78 -14.02 5.96
CA TYR A 93 3.97 -13.50 4.86
C TYR A 93 4.85 -12.90 3.78
N GLU A 94 4.48 -13.11 2.52
CA GLU A 94 5.15 -12.52 1.36
C GLU A 94 4.26 -11.44 0.76
N LEU A 95 4.81 -10.23 0.67
CA LEU A 95 4.14 -9.06 0.09
C LEU A 95 4.12 -9.16 -1.44
N PRO A 96 3.22 -8.44 -2.13
CA PRO A 96 3.10 -8.50 -3.60
C PRO A 96 4.36 -8.07 -4.38
N ASP A 97 5.33 -7.41 -3.71
CA ASP A 97 6.61 -7.00 -4.28
C ASP A 97 7.74 -8.02 -4.04
N GLY A 98 7.44 -9.19 -3.48
CA GLY A 98 8.40 -10.24 -3.10
C GLY A 98 9.14 -9.95 -1.79
N SER A 99 8.79 -8.87 -1.08
CA SER A 99 9.35 -8.60 0.25
C SER A 99 8.77 -9.59 1.27
N LYS A 100 9.60 -10.08 2.19
CA LYS A 100 9.17 -11.02 3.23
C LYS A 100 8.95 -10.31 4.55
N VAL A 101 7.86 -10.65 5.22
CA VAL A 101 7.48 -10.12 6.54
C VAL A 101 7.23 -11.26 7.49
N LYS A 102 7.93 -11.26 8.61
CA LYS A 102 7.66 -12.14 9.75
C LYS A 102 6.92 -11.32 10.80
N LEU A 103 5.60 -11.46 10.84
CA LEU A 103 4.72 -10.79 11.79
C LEU A 103 4.68 -11.61 13.09
N MET A 104 5.02 -11.00 14.22
CA MET A 104 5.06 -11.71 15.50
C MET A 104 3.65 -11.88 16.09
N GLY A 105 3.52 -12.69 17.14
CA GLY A 105 2.24 -12.81 17.88
C GLY A 105 1.75 -11.45 18.40
N ASN A 106 0.42 -11.32 18.55
CA ASN A 106 -0.27 -10.09 18.95
C ASN A 106 0.09 -8.86 18.10
N SER A 107 0.27 -9.05 16.80
CA SER A 107 0.63 -7.97 15.87
C SER A 107 -0.35 -7.91 14.71
N SER A 108 -0.48 -6.74 14.10
CA SER A 108 -1.33 -6.53 12.94
C SER A 108 -0.61 -5.71 11.89
N LEU A 109 -0.79 -6.09 10.64
CA LEU A 109 -0.27 -5.40 9.47
C LEU A 109 -1.41 -5.16 8.50
N SER A 110 -1.57 -3.93 8.01
CA SER A 110 -2.54 -3.63 6.96
C SER A 110 -1.92 -2.87 5.79
N TYR A 111 -2.40 -3.13 4.59
CA TYR A 111 -1.98 -2.42 3.39
C TYR A 111 -3.06 -2.49 2.33
N ASN A 112 -3.06 -1.53 1.40
CA ASN A 112 -4.01 -1.51 0.29
C ASN A 112 -3.38 -2.11 -0.97
N ARG A 113 -3.91 -3.25 -1.43
CA ARG A 113 -3.37 -3.97 -2.61
C ARG A 113 -3.37 -3.14 -3.89
N VAL A 114 -4.40 -2.33 -4.11
CA VAL A 114 -4.50 -1.49 -5.32
C VAL A 114 -3.43 -0.41 -5.28
N THR A 115 -3.27 0.31 -4.16
CA THR A 115 -2.22 1.35 -4.07
C THR A 115 -0.81 0.79 -3.99
N TRP A 116 -0.63 -0.46 -3.56
CA TRP A 116 0.67 -1.11 -3.42
C TRP A 116 1.51 -1.07 -4.70
N PHE A 117 0.85 -1.17 -5.87
CA PHE A 117 1.51 -1.10 -7.18
C PHE A 117 2.20 0.25 -7.45
N TRP A 118 1.73 1.33 -6.84
CA TRP A 118 2.30 2.67 -6.98
C TRP A 118 3.12 3.07 -5.75
N GLU A 119 2.64 2.75 -4.56
CA GLU A 119 3.24 3.09 -3.27
C GLU A 119 3.32 1.86 -2.37
N ARG A 120 4.54 1.40 -2.07
CA ARG A 120 4.80 0.28 -1.14
C ARG A 120 4.63 0.75 0.30
N LYS A 121 3.38 0.97 0.69
CA LYS A 121 3.00 1.57 1.97
C LYS A 121 2.09 0.64 2.76
N LEU A 122 2.45 0.38 4.01
CA LEU A 122 1.69 -0.44 4.95
C LEU A 122 1.63 0.22 6.32
N GLN A 123 0.67 -0.21 7.13
CA GLN A 123 0.53 0.16 8.53
C GLN A 123 0.83 -1.05 9.41
N LEU A 124 1.59 -0.84 10.49
CA LEU A 124 1.99 -1.87 11.44
C LEU A 124 1.56 -1.48 12.86
N LEU A 125 0.98 -2.45 13.56
CA LEU A 125 0.74 -2.45 14.99
C LEU A 125 1.41 -3.67 15.62
N GLY A 126 2.21 -3.49 16.66
CA GLY A 126 2.97 -4.58 17.29
C GLY A 126 4.36 -4.77 16.69
N LYS A 127 4.77 -6.01 16.42
CA LYS A 127 6.16 -6.36 16.08
C LYS A 127 6.25 -7.11 14.76
N ALA A 128 7.15 -6.67 13.89
CA ALA A 128 7.41 -7.35 12.63
C ALA A 128 8.88 -7.21 12.20
N LEU A 129 9.43 -8.29 11.66
CA LEU A 129 10.72 -8.31 10.99
C LEU A 129 10.49 -8.27 9.47
N PHE A 130 11.14 -7.32 8.81
CA PHE A 130 11.01 -7.09 7.38
C PHE A 130 12.31 -7.42 6.67
N LYS A 131 12.20 -8.19 5.58
CA LYS A 131 13.26 -8.38 4.58
C LYS A 131 12.75 -7.81 3.26
N VAL A 132 13.09 -6.55 3.01
CA VAL A 132 12.55 -5.79 1.87
C VAL A 132 13.42 -5.96 0.64
N THR A 133 12.79 -6.27 -0.49
CA THR A 133 13.46 -6.39 -1.78
C THR A 133 13.93 -5.01 -2.27
N PRO A 134 15.20 -4.87 -2.69
CA PRO A 134 15.74 -3.62 -3.23
C PRO A 134 14.88 -3.02 -4.35
N GLY A 135 14.60 -1.73 -4.30
CA GLY A 135 13.80 -1.03 -5.30
C GLY A 135 13.32 0.35 -4.87
N LYS A 136 12.02 0.61 -5.05
CA LYS A 136 11.35 1.87 -4.71
C LYS A 136 11.32 2.14 -3.19
N THR A 137 10.85 3.29 -2.75
CA THR A 137 10.64 3.51 -1.31
C THR A 137 9.59 2.54 -0.76
N PHE A 138 9.92 1.86 0.34
CA PHE A 138 9.02 1.03 1.13
C PHE A 138 8.80 1.72 2.48
N THR A 139 7.54 1.96 2.85
CA THR A 139 7.20 2.74 4.06
C THR A 139 6.30 1.93 4.99
N VAL A 140 6.78 1.73 6.21
CA VAL A 140 6.04 1.16 7.34
C VAL A 140 5.53 2.33 8.19
N GLN A 141 4.22 2.51 8.23
CA GLN A 141 3.57 3.49 9.08
C GLN A 141 3.26 2.88 10.43
N THR A 142 3.57 3.63 11.48
CA THR A 142 3.21 3.27 12.85
C THR A 142 2.60 4.49 13.55
N GLU A 143 1.99 4.29 14.70
CA GLU A 143 1.44 5.40 15.50
C GLU A 143 2.53 6.39 15.96
N ALA A 144 3.76 5.92 16.17
CA ALA A 144 4.87 6.76 16.62
C ALA A 144 5.59 7.51 15.48
N GLY A 145 5.43 7.04 14.24
CA GLY A 145 6.11 7.61 13.08
C GLY A 145 6.25 6.64 11.90
N ASP A 146 6.88 7.12 10.85
CA ASP A 146 7.09 6.41 9.60
C ASP A 146 8.54 5.88 9.50
N VAL A 147 8.68 4.66 8.99
CA VAL A 147 9.95 4.01 8.72
C VAL A 147 10.05 3.72 7.23
N SER A 148 11.02 4.34 6.55
CA SER A 148 11.22 4.23 5.10
C SER A 148 12.56 3.56 4.76
N VAL A 149 12.52 2.63 3.80
CA VAL A 149 13.70 1.88 3.33
C VAL A 149 13.69 1.72 1.80
N LEU A 150 14.84 1.36 1.23
CA LEU A 150 14.97 1.06 -0.21
C LEU A 150 15.24 -0.42 -0.50
N GLY A 151 15.67 -1.21 0.49
CA GLY A 151 16.10 -2.61 0.33
C GLY A 151 16.97 -3.00 1.51
N THR A 152 16.34 -3.48 2.57
CA THR A 152 16.93 -3.45 3.92
C THR A 152 16.28 -4.54 4.75
N LYS A 153 17.06 -5.12 5.67
CA LYS A 153 16.56 -6.05 6.68
C LYS A 153 16.49 -5.32 8.01
N PHE A 154 15.30 -5.22 8.58
CA PHE A 154 15.07 -4.42 9.77
C PHE A 154 13.90 -4.93 10.60
N LEU A 155 13.98 -4.72 11.91
CA LEU A 155 12.93 -5.00 12.87
C LEU A 155 12.24 -3.71 13.28
N VAL A 156 10.91 -3.74 13.33
CA VAL A 156 10.10 -2.69 13.93
C VAL A 156 9.30 -3.29 15.08
N VAL A 157 9.39 -2.66 16.25
CA VAL A 157 8.59 -2.95 17.42
C VAL A 157 7.85 -1.68 17.81
N GLN A 158 6.53 -1.69 17.64
CA GLN A 158 5.64 -0.60 18.05
C GLN A 158 4.80 -1.04 19.25
N GLN A 159 4.68 -0.12 20.22
CA GLN A 159 3.81 -0.27 21.37
C GLN A 159 3.22 1.09 21.74
N GLY A 160 1.98 1.33 21.29
CA GLY A 160 1.34 2.64 21.38
C GLY A 160 2.18 3.70 20.66
N LYS A 161 2.50 4.78 21.36
CA LYS A 161 3.31 5.90 20.83
C LYS A 161 4.83 5.71 20.96
N LYS A 162 5.27 4.51 21.32
CA LYS A 162 6.68 4.13 21.37
C LYS A 162 7.02 3.22 20.22
N MET A 163 8.20 3.42 19.63
CA MET A 163 8.70 2.60 18.55
C MET A 163 10.19 2.32 18.73
N LEU A 164 10.60 1.09 18.46
CA LEU A 164 11.98 0.67 18.40
C LEU A 164 12.24 0.13 17.00
N VAL A 165 13.27 0.67 16.36
CA VAL A 165 13.69 0.26 15.02
C VAL A 165 15.12 -0.24 15.09
N ASN A 166 15.36 -1.44 14.60
CA ASN A 166 16.70 -2.03 14.50
C ASN A 166 17.02 -2.30 13.03
N CYS A 167 18.09 -1.69 12.52
CA CYS A 167 18.58 -1.91 11.16
C CYS A 167 19.62 -3.03 11.18
N GLU A 168 19.30 -4.19 10.62
CA GLU A 168 20.27 -5.30 10.52
C GLU A 168 21.18 -5.11 9.31
N GLU A 169 20.60 -4.84 8.15
CA GLU A 169 21.31 -4.74 6.87
C GLU A 169 20.74 -3.60 6.04
N GLY A 170 21.59 -2.78 5.43
CA GLY A 170 21.18 -1.65 4.58
C GLY A 170 21.06 -0.34 5.36
N SER A 171 20.02 0.44 5.06
CA SER A 171 19.79 1.77 5.64
C SER A 171 18.31 2.00 5.89
N VAL A 172 17.97 2.45 7.10
CA VAL A 172 16.59 2.75 7.51
C VAL A 172 16.46 4.22 7.82
N LYS A 173 15.50 4.90 7.20
CA LYS A 173 15.11 6.27 7.58
C LYS A 173 13.92 6.20 8.53
N VAL A 174 14.06 6.73 9.74
CA VAL A 174 13.00 6.86 10.72
C VAL A 174 12.57 8.32 10.81
N ALA A 175 11.29 8.60 10.62
CA ALA A 175 10.69 9.92 10.71
C ALA A 175 9.57 9.93 11.75
N THR A 176 9.65 10.83 12.72
CA THR A 176 8.67 11.01 13.79
C THR A 176 8.28 12.49 13.87
N PRO A 177 7.21 12.86 14.61
CA PRO A 177 6.86 14.27 14.81
C PRO A 177 7.98 15.11 15.44
N VAL A 178 8.89 14.48 16.19
CA VAL A 178 10.00 15.14 16.89
C VAL A 178 11.21 15.37 15.98
N GLY A 179 11.31 14.61 14.89
CA GLY A 179 12.43 14.71 13.96
C GLY A 179 12.64 13.45 13.12
N GLN A 180 13.73 13.45 12.37
CA GLN A 180 14.11 12.34 11.50
C GLN A 180 15.55 11.88 11.76
N ARG A 181 15.79 10.58 11.64
CA ARG A 181 17.12 9.98 11.77
C ARG A 181 17.29 8.83 10.79
N THR A 182 18.46 8.75 10.18
CA THR A 182 18.85 7.60 9.35
C THR A 182 19.72 6.66 10.17
N LEU A 183 19.42 5.37 10.10
CA LEU A 183 20.15 4.28 10.72
C LEU A 183 20.89 3.51 9.63
N THR A 184 22.15 3.17 9.89
CA THR A 184 22.91 2.22 9.09
C THR A 184 22.84 0.82 9.71
N ALA A 185 23.27 -0.20 8.96
CA ALA A 185 23.40 -1.56 9.46
C ALA A 185 24.07 -1.63 10.85
N GLY A 186 23.47 -2.38 11.76
CA GLY A 186 23.89 -2.55 13.15
C GLY A 186 23.41 -1.47 14.12
N GLN A 187 22.76 -0.40 13.65
CA GLN A 187 22.24 0.66 14.52
C GLN A 187 20.78 0.42 14.89
N SER A 188 20.44 0.76 16.13
CA SER A 188 19.06 0.75 16.62
C SER A 188 18.69 2.10 17.22
N VAL A 189 17.41 2.44 17.16
CA VAL A 189 16.87 3.67 17.73
C VAL A 189 15.57 3.41 18.44
N ARG A 190 15.38 4.08 19.58
CA ARG A 190 14.11 4.13 20.29
C ARG A 190 13.51 5.51 20.13
N CYS A 191 12.30 5.55 19.64
CA CYS A 191 11.50 6.75 19.45
C CYS A 191 10.36 6.75 20.47
N ASP A 192 10.22 7.88 21.15
CA ASP A 192 9.08 8.22 22.00
C ASP A 192 8.53 9.58 21.51
N GLU A 193 7.36 10.03 21.99
CA GLU A 193 6.73 11.31 21.58
C GLU A 193 7.60 12.56 21.77
N THR A 194 8.68 12.47 22.54
CA THR A 194 9.50 13.62 22.95
C THR A 194 10.92 13.58 22.41
N LYS A 195 11.42 12.41 21.96
CA LYS A 195 12.82 12.25 21.57
C LYS A 195 13.07 10.98 20.76
N ILE A 196 14.13 11.06 19.95
CA ILE A 196 14.73 9.95 19.22
C ILE A 196 16.06 9.64 19.88
N VAL A 197 16.16 8.50 20.56
CA VAL A 197 17.36 8.10 21.32
C VAL A 197 18.03 6.93 20.62
N PRO A 198 19.30 7.05 20.18
CA PRO A 198 20.05 5.90 19.69
C PRO A 198 20.24 4.89 20.81
N VAL A 199 20.13 3.60 20.49
CA VAL A 199 20.41 2.52 21.44
C VAL A 199 21.84 2.03 21.15
N GLU A 200 22.76 2.26 22.09
CA GLU A 200 24.18 1.86 21.93
C GLU A 200 24.38 0.34 21.99
N ARG A 201 23.41 -0.41 22.52
CA ARG A 201 23.43 -1.88 22.59
C ARG A 201 22.57 -2.45 21.48
N LYS A 202 23.13 -3.36 20.66
CA LYS A 202 22.36 -4.16 19.68
C LYS A 202 21.12 -4.72 20.37
N VAL A 203 19.94 -4.28 19.93
CA VAL A 203 18.69 -4.93 20.32
C VAL A 203 18.73 -6.32 19.67
N PRO A 204 18.62 -7.42 20.43
CA PRO A 204 18.53 -8.75 19.85
C PRO A 204 17.37 -8.78 18.86
N THR A 205 17.66 -9.05 17.60
CA THR A 205 16.64 -9.24 16.59
C THR A 205 15.92 -10.57 16.90
N PRO A 206 14.59 -10.72 16.68
CA PRO A 206 13.85 -11.93 17.05
C PRO A 206 14.27 -13.20 16.32
N GLU A 207 15.17 -13.11 15.33
CA GLU A 207 15.82 -14.30 14.75
C GLU A 207 16.91 -14.88 15.67
N ALA A 208 17.23 -14.21 16.78
CA ALA A 208 18.14 -14.69 17.81
C ALA A 208 17.79 -14.08 19.17
N GLU A 209 16.65 -14.46 19.76
CA GLU A 209 16.62 -14.50 21.25
C GLU A 209 17.29 -15.80 21.72
N TYR A 210 17.07 -16.89 20.97
CA TYR A 210 17.79 -18.15 21.10
C TYR A 210 18.02 -18.77 19.71
N PRO A 211 19.13 -19.48 19.47
CA PRO A 211 19.28 -20.31 18.27
C PRO A 211 18.15 -21.35 18.20
N GLU A 212 17.82 -21.81 16.98
CA GLU A 212 16.79 -22.84 16.76
C GLU A 212 17.07 -24.14 17.53
N VAL A 213 18.36 -24.39 17.78
CA VAL A 213 18.87 -25.51 18.57
C VAL A 213 19.88 -24.98 19.59
N LEU A 214 19.69 -25.32 20.86
CA LEU A 214 20.68 -25.10 21.93
C LEU A 214 21.37 -26.43 22.22
N GLY A 215 22.70 -26.47 22.12
CA GLY A 215 23.50 -27.65 22.47
C GLY A 215 24.03 -27.55 23.88
N TYR A 216 23.94 -28.65 24.62
CA TYR A 216 24.46 -28.80 25.99
C TYR A 216 25.44 -29.97 26.01
N GLU A 217 26.51 -29.83 26.78
CA GLU A 217 27.55 -30.86 26.90
C GLU A 217 27.96 -30.98 28.38
N ASP A 218 27.43 -32.02 29.03
CA ASP A 218 27.60 -32.30 30.46
C ASP A 218 27.13 -31.15 31.38
N ASP A 219 26.12 -30.41 30.94
CA ASP A 219 25.57 -29.29 31.70
C ASP A 219 24.62 -29.79 32.80
N PRO A 220 24.64 -29.21 34.02
CA PRO A 220 23.67 -29.55 35.05
C PRO A 220 22.23 -29.39 34.55
N LEU A 221 21.43 -30.45 34.69
CA LEU A 221 20.06 -30.49 34.17
C LEU A 221 19.21 -29.35 34.73
N ILE A 222 19.48 -28.92 35.97
CA ILE A 222 18.84 -27.76 36.61
C ILE A 222 18.99 -26.46 35.80
N ASN A 223 20.13 -26.25 35.14
CA ASN A 223 20.37 -25.07 34.31
C ASN A 223 19.59 -25.16 33.00
N VAL A 224 19.55 -26.36 32.41
CA VAL A 224 18.78 -26.63 31.19
C VAL A 224 17.28 -26.42 31.45
N VAL A 225 16.78 -26.85 32.61
CA VAL A 225 15.40 -26.62 33.04
C VAL A 225 15.10 -25.12 33.20
N ALA A 226 15.99 -24.36 33.84
CA ALA A 226 15.84 -22.91 33.97
C ALA A 226 15.82 -22.20 32.59
N ASP A 227 16.63 -22.67 31.64
CA ASP A 227 16.61 -22.16 30.27
C ASP A 227 15.29 -22.49 29.57
N ILE A 228 14.74 -23.71 29.76
CA ILE A 228 13.42 -24.08 29.22
C ILE A 228 12.31 -23.20 29.81
N GLU A 229 12.31 -22.96 31.13
CA GLU A 229 11.36 -22.04 31.77
C GLU A 229 11.44 -20.63 31.17
N GLN A 230 12.67 -20.14 30.94
CA GLN A 230 12.89 -18.81 30.40
C GLN A 230 12.49 -18.69 28.91
N ILE A 231 12.79 -19.71 28.11
CA ILE A 231 12.52 -19.78 26.66
C ILE A 231 11.02 -19.89 26.41
N PHE A 232 10.36 -20.84 27.08
CA PHE A 232 8.95 -21.15 26.84
C PHE A 232 7.98 -20.41 27.76
N LYS A 233 8.49 -19.60 28.72
CA LYS A 233 7.69 -18.83 29.69
C LYS A 233 6.69 -19.70 30.47
N LEU A 234 7.20 -20.83 30.96
CA LEU A 234 6.46 -21.83 31.73
C LEU A 234 7.13 -22.06 33.09
N THR A 235 6.49 -22.84 33.95
CA THR A 235 7.03 -23.18 35.28
C THR A 235 7.17 -24.69 35.42
N VAL A 236 8.31 -25.14 35.93
CA VAL A 236 8.60 -26.54 36.21
C VAL A 236 8.46 -26.79 37.72
N ILE A 237 7.77 -27.87 38.07
CA ILE A 237 7.52 -28.30 39.44
C ILE A 237 8.22 -29.65 39.64
N GLY A 238 8.98 -29.79 40.73
CA GLY A 238 9.76 -31.00 41.01
C GLY A 238 11.26 -30.87 40.72
N HIS A 239 11.84 -29.67 40.85
CA HIS A 239 13.26 -29.38 40.58
C HIS A 239 14.24 -30.30 41.32
N GLU A 240 13.84 -30.86 42.47
CA GLU A 240 14.60 -31.85 43.22
C GLU A 240 14.95 -33.11 42.41
N LYS A 241 14.15 -33.44 41.39
CA LYS A 241 14.40 -34.58 40.50
C LYS A 241 15.54 -34.33 39.51
N CYS A 242 15.93 -33.07 39.33
CA CYS A 242 17.02 -32.67 38.46
C CYS A 242 18.35 -32.51 39.21
N GLU A 243 18.37 -32.67 40.53
CA GLU A 243 19.60 -32.53 41.32
C GLU A 243 20.59 -33.66 41.02
N GLY A 244 21.83 -33.28 40.70
CA GLY A 244 22.93 -34.22 40.44
C GLY A 244 22.90 -34.89 39.05
N LEU A 245 21.94 -34.53 38.19
CA LEU A 245 21.88 -34.99 36.81
C LEU A 245 22.54 -33.98 35.86
N THR A 246 23.19 -34.49 34.81
CA THR A 246 23.72 -33.69 33.72
C THR A 246 23.05 -34.06 32.41
N TYR A 247 23.02 -33.12 31.47
CA TYR A 247 22.39 -33.27 30.17
C TYR A 247 23.39 -32.97 29.07
N SER A 248 23.51 -33.90 28.13
CA SER A 248 24.29 -33.77 26.91
C SER A 248 23.38 -34.02 25.73
N GLY A 249 23.04 -32.98 24.99
CA GLY A 249 22.04 -33.08 23.93
C GLY A 249 21.59 -31.73 23.41
N THR A 250 20.48 -31.74 22.69
CA THR A 250 19.98 -30.55 22.00
C THR A 250 18.55 -30.20 22.41
N VAL A 251 18.34 -28.95 22.77
CA VAL A 251 17.03 -28.34 23.05
C VAL A 251 16.54 -27.58 21.82
N LEU A 252 15.31 -27.86 21.39
CA LEU A 252 14.68 -27.22 20.24
C LEU A 252 13.83 -26.05 20.70
N THR A 253 14.29 -24.82 20.47
CA THR A 253 13.66 -23.62 21.04
C THR A 253 12.29 -23.27 20.44
N ARG A 254 11.86 -24.01 19.41
CA ARG A 254 10.57 -23.86 18.71
C ARG A 254 9.58 -24.99 18.98
N ASP A 255 10.02 -26.11 19.55
CA ASP A 255 9.18 -27.27 19.80
C ASP A 255 9.31 -27.70 21.26
N LEU A 256 8.29 -27.37 22.04
CA LEU A 256 8.23 -27.72 23.45
C LEU A 256 8.17 -29.23 23.63
N ASN A 257 7.31 -29.95 22.91
CA ASN A 257 7.14 -31.39 23.12
C ASN A 257 8.41 -32.16 22.79
N ALA A 258 9.04 -31.86 21.66
CA ALA A 258 10.31 -32.48 21.29
C ALA A 258 11.43 -32.13 22.28
N THR A 259 11.45 -30.90 22.81
CA THR A 259 12.38 -30.50 23.87
C THR A 259 12.17 -31.30 25.14
N LEU A 260 10.93 -31.44 25.61
CA LEU A 260 10.62 -32.19 26.82
C LEU A 260 10.96 -33.67 26.68
N GLU A 261 10.65 -34.28 25.53
CA GLU A 261 11.03 -35.66 25.22
C GLU A 261 12.56 -35.83 25.18
N ASN A 262 13.28 -34.92 24.52
CA ASN A 262 14.74 -34.98 24.42
C ASN A 262 15.43 -34.78 25.77
N VAL A 263 14.90 -33.91 26.64
CA VAL A 263 15.55 -33.56 27.92
C VAL A 263 15.12 -34.52 29.02
N PHE A 264 13.82 -34.62 29.29
CA PHE A 264 13.31 -35.46 30.37
C PHE A 264 13.26 -36.93 29.98
N GLY A 265 12.90 -37.25 28.73
CA GLY A 265 12.86 -38.64 28.25
C GLY A 265 14.24 -39.29 28.20
N SER A 266 15.28 -38.57 27.77
CA SER A 266 16.66 -39.10 27.80
C SER A 266 17.24 -39.18 29.21
N SER A 267 16.79 -38.31 30.12
CA SER A 267 17.18 -38.31 31.54
C SER A 267 16.38 -39.33 32.38
N GLY A 268 15.42 -40.04 31.77
CA GLY A 268 14.57 -41.03 32.45
C GLY A 268 13.57 -40.43 33.45
N ILE A 269 13.25 -39.14 33.31
CA ILE A 269 12.31 -38.42 34.17
C ILE A 269 10.94 -38.43 33.52
N GLY A 270 9.94 -38.92 34.24
CA GLY A 270 8.54 -38.81 33.82
C GLY A 270 8.07 -37.36 33.94
N TYR A 271 7.20 -36.90 33.03
CA TYR A 271 6.66 -35.56 33.12
C TYR A 271 5.20 -35.50 32.68
N GLN A 272 4.45 -34.58 33.28
CA GLN A 272 3.10 -34.21 32.85
C GLN A 272 3.06 -32.71 32.50
N LEU A 273 2.59 -32.40 31.28
CA LEU A 273 2.35 -31.03 30.85
C LEU A 273 0.91 -30.61 31.17
N ARG A 274 0.73 -29.56 31.97
CA ARG A 274 -0.58 -28.95 32.29
C ARG A 274 -0.57 -27.46 31.94
N GLU A 275 -1.13 -27.11 30.79
CA GLU A 275 -1.23 -25.73 30.26
C GLU A 275 0.11 -24.97 30.20
N LYS A 276 0.57 -24.41 31.33
CA LYS A 276 1.82 -23.65 31.50
C LYS A 276 2.72 -24.19 32.61
N GLU A 277 2.40 -25.36 33.15
CA GLU A 277 3.15 -26.03 34.19
C GLU A 277 3.63 -27.40 33.72
N ILE A 278 4.87 -27.74 34.03
CA ILE A 278 5.43 -29.08 33.83
C ILE A 278 5.65 -29.68 35.21
N ILE A 279 5.06 -30.84 35.45
CA ILE A 279 5.20 -31.58 36.70
C ILE A 279 6.11 -32.77 36.44
N LEU A 280 7.26 -32.83 37.12
CA LEU A 280 8.19 -33.96 37.04
C LEU A 280 7.77 -35.08 38.00
N GLU A 281 7.74 -36.32 37.53
CA GLU A 281 7.35 -37.53 38.26
C GLU A 281 8.58 -38.36 38.69
#